data_AF-A0A519CU77-F1
#
_entry.id   AF-A0A519CU77-F1
#
_cell.length_a   1.000
_cell.length_b   1.000
_cell.length_c   1.000
_cell.angle_alpha   90.00
_cell.angle_beta   90.00
_cell.angle_gamma   90.00
#
_symmetry.space_group_name_H-M   'P 1'
#
loop_
_entity.id
_entity.type
_entity.pdbx_description
1 polymer ?
#
loop_
_entity_poly.entity_id
_entity_poly.type
_entity_poly.pdbx_seq_one_letter_code
_entity_poly.pdbx_strand_id
1 'polypeptide(L)' 'NVDVALLLAWNYEPEILLKEKIFRKNGGKFLIPLPKPIIK' A
#
# COMPACT_ATOMS: atom_id res chain seq x y z
N ASN A 1 -13.07 -7.22 7.92
CA ASN A 1 -12.34 -5.99 8.31
C ASN A 1 -11.24 -5.80 7.28
N VAL A 2 -11.09 -4.62 6.67
CA VAL A 2 -10.04 -4.38 5.69
C VAL A 2 -8.91 -3.62 6.39
N ASP A 3 -7.74 -4.25 6.49
CA ASP A 3 -6.58 -3.62 7.09
C ASP A 3 -5.92 -2.67 6.10
N VAL A 4 -5.54 -1.49 6.59
CA VAL A 4 -4.88 -0.46 5.80
C VAL A 4 -3.51 -0.19 6.37
N ALA A 5 -2.48 -0.33 5.53
CA ALA A 5 -1.11 0.01 5.86
C ALA A 5 -0.77 1.40 5.29
N LEU A 6 -0.25 2.30 6.11
CA LEU A 6 0.30 3.57 5.63
C LEU A 6 1.67 3.34 4.98
N LEU A 7 1.81 3.66 3.70
CA LEU A 7 3.04 3.48 2.95
C LEU A 7 3.99 4.67 3.18
N LEU A 8 4.77 4.61 4.27
CA LEU A 8 5.75 5.66 4.61
C LEU A 8 6.91 5.70 3.60
N ALA A 9 7.36 4.54 3.12
CA ALA A 9 8.39 4.41 2.09
C ALA A 9 7.80 4.51 0.66
N TRP A 10 6.93 5.51 0.42
CA TRP A 10 6.16 5.67 -0.81
C TRP A 10 7.01 5.85 -2.06
N ASN A 11 8.26 6.29 -1.93
CA ASN A 11 9.21 6.42 -3.03
C ASN A 11 9.61 5.06 -3.65
N TYR A 12 9.34 3.95 -2.97
CA TYR A 12 9.52 2.58 -3.47
C TYR A 12 8.19 1.87 -3.77
N GLU A 13 7.10 2.62 -3.98
CA GLU A 13 5.74 2.07 -4.16
C GLU A 13 5.70 0.85 -5.11
N PRO A 14 6.23 0.90 -6.35
CA PRO A 14 6.09 -0.22 -7.27
C PRO A 14 6.74 -1.52 -6.76
N GLU A 15 7.91 -1.42 -6.11
CA GLU A 15 8.59 -2.58 -5.53
C GLU A 15 7.85 -3.13 -4.31
N ILE A 16 7.35 -2.27 -3.44
CA ILE A 16 6.63 -2.69 -2.23
C ILE A 16 5.33 -3.39 -2.62
N LEU A 17 4.55 -2.80 -3.54
CA LEU A 17 3.31 -3.41 -4.04
C LEU A 17 3.56 -4.74 -4.76
N LEU A 18 4.73 -4.91 -5.39
CA LEU A 18 5.13 -6.16 -6.04
C LEU A 18 5.53 -7.24 -5.01
N LYS A 19 6.19 -6.86 -3.92
CA LYS A 19 6.63 -7.79 -2.86
C LYS A 19 5.44 -8.19 -1.96
N GLU A 20 4.57 -7.23 -1.63
CA GLU A 20 3.40 -7.40 -0.73
C GLU A 20 2.16 -7.97 -1.43
N LYS A 21 2.34 -8.93 -2.35
CA LYS A 21 1.23 -9.55 -3.10
C LYS A 21 0.24 -10.28 -2.19
N ILE A 22 0.73 -10.95 -1.14
CA ILE A 22 -0.11 -11.74 -0.23
C ILE A 22 -1.02 -10.83 0.58
N PHE A 23 -0.48 -9.75 1.15
CA PHE A 23 -1.26 -8.76 1.89
C PHE A 23 -2.41 -8.20 1.04
N ARG A 24 -2.12 -7.77 -0.19
CA ARG A 24 -3.15 -7.27 -1.11
C ARG A 24 -4.15 -8.33 -1.54
N LYS A 25 -3.69 -9.57 -1.79
CA LYS A 25 -4.57 -10.70 -2.15
C LYS A 25 -5.56 -11.02 -1.02
N ASN A 26 -5.15 -10.82 0.23
CA ASN A 26 -5.99 -11.02 1.41
C ASN A 26 -6.90 -9.81 1.70
N GLY A 27 -6.94 -8.82 0.81
CA GLY A 27 -7.82 -7.65 0.91
C GLY A 27 -7.19 -6.44 1.60
N GLY A 28 -5.93 -6.53 2.03
CA GLY A 28 -5.18 -5.40 2.59
C GLY A 28 -4.94 -4.30 1.55
N LYS A 29 -4.94 -3.05 2.01
CA LYS A 29 -4.73 -1.88 1.14
C LYS A 29 -3.59 -1.01 1.66
N PHE A 30 -2.94 -0.27 0.77
CA PHE A 30 -1.94 0.72 1.11
C PHE A 30 -2.50 2.13 0.96
N LEU A 31 -2.39 2.94 2.01
CA LEU A 31 -2.59 4.39 1.94
C LEU A 31 -1.25 5.04 1.59
N ILE A 32 -1.21 5.71 0.45
CA ILE A 32 -0.05 6.46 -0.03
C ILE A 32 -0.31 7.94 0.30
N PRO A 33 0.48 8.59 1.18
CA PRO A 33 0.11 9.90 1.73
C PRO A 33 0.42 11.09 0.81
N LEU A 34 1.33 10.92 -0.16
CA LEU A 34 1.91 12.00 -0.95
C LEU A 34 1.83 11.71 -2.46
N PRO A 35 1.75 12.74 -3.32
CA PRO A 35 1.52 14.16 -3.00
C PRO A 35 0.07 14.46 -2.58
N LYS A 36 -0.85 13.53 -2.84
CA LYS A 36 -2.21 13.52 -2.32
C LYS A 36 -2.52 12.11 -1.80
N PRO A 37 -3.33 11.97 -0.74
CA PRO A 37 -3.73 10.67 -0.22
C PRO A 37 -4.43 9.82 -1.28
N ILE A 38 -3.92 8.62 -1.55
CA ILE A 38 -4.51 7.64 -2.47
C ILE A 38 -4.50 6.28 -1.79
N ILE A 39 -5.59 5.52 -1.94
CA ILE A 39 -5.67 4.13 -1.48
C ILE A 39 -5.43 3.20 -2.68
N LYS A 40 -4.50 2.26 -2.54
CA LYS A 40 -4.19 1.21 -3.51
C LYS A 40 -4.30 -0.19 -2.94
#